data_AF-A0A966UQZ5-F1
#
_entry.id   AF-A0A966UQZ5-F1
#
_cell.length_a   1.000
_cell.length_b   1.000
_cell.length_c   1.000
_cell.angle_alpha   90.00
_cell.angle_beta   90.00
_cell.angle_gamma   90.00
#
_symmetry.space_group_name_H-M   'P 1'
#
loop_
_entity.id
_entity.type
_entity.pdbx_description
1 polymer ?
#
loop_
_entity_poly.entity_id
_entity_poly.type
_entity_poly.pdbx_seq_one_letter_code
_entity_poly.pdbx_strand_id
1 'polypeptide(L)'
;MKLTIIRDDNCVYIDGISRIIDCSSLDPSIHAIQWNGQKGMIEYVDPDPFDGKMPAPKPITDITPYQYLIDAWNTAAVAEAAANTITANT
;
A
#
# COMPACT_ATOMS: atom_id res chain seq x y z
N MET A 1 -8.70 -10.43 -0.83
CA MET A 1 -7.73 -9.42 -0.41
C MET A 1 -8.22 -8.04 -0.79
N LYS A 2 -8.50 -7.19 0.20
CA LYS A 2 -8.58 -5.74 0.04
C LYS A 2 -7.20 -5.15 0.33
N LEU A 3 -6.72 -4.28 -0.55
CA LEU A 3 -5.40 -3.68 -0.44
C LEU A 3 -5.53 -2.16 -0.58
N THR A 4 -4.82 -1.44 0.28
CA THR A 4 -4.56 -0.01 0.13
C THR A 4 -3.07 0.23 0.34
N ILE A 5 -2.43 0.92 -0.59
CA ILE A 5 -1.05 1.38 -0.49
C ILE A 5 -1.11 2.90 -0.46
N ILE A 6 -0.50 3.52 0.55
CA ILE A 6 -0.35 4.98 0.63
C ILE A 6 1.15 5.27 0.57
N ARG A 7 1.57 5.97 -0.49
CA ARG A 7 3.00 6.16 -0.76
C ARG A 7 3.66 7.02 0.30
N ASP A 8 3.10 8.20 0.56
CA ASP A 8 3.70 9.21 1.44
C ASP A 8 3.76 8.76 2.90
N ASP A 9 2.83 7.89 3.30
CA ASP A 9 2.79 7.30 4.65
C ASP A 9 3.74 6.10 4.79
N ASN A 10 4.34 5.62 3.69
CA ASN A 10 5.06 4.34 3.64
C ASN A 10 4.24 3.22 4.30
N CYS A 11 2.95 3.14 3.95
CA CYS A 11 2.02 2.27 4.63
C CYS A 11 1.25 1.39 3.65
N VAL A 12 1.22 0.08 3.94
CA VAL A 12 0.48 -0.91 3.18
C VAL A 12 -0.54 -1.57 4.10
N TYR A 13 -1.79 -1.56 3.67
CA TYR A 13 -2.94 -2.15 4.35
C TYR A 13 -3.40 -3.37 3.55
N ILE A 14 -3.42 -4.53 4.18
CA ILE A 14 -4.02 -5.74 3.60
C ILE A 14 -5.09 -6.26 4.54
N ASP A 15 -6.32 -6.40 4.02
CA ASP A 15 -7.51 -6.85 4.73
C ASP A 15 -7.73 -6.13 6.07
N GLY A 16 -7.39 -4.83 6.10
CA GLY A 16 -7.57 -3.94 7.26
C GLY A 16 -6.37 -3.87 8.22
N ILE A 17 -5.30 -4.64 7.98
CA ILE A 17 -4.09 -4.63 8.82
C ILE A 17 -3.01 -3.79 8.14
N SER A 18 -2.53 -2.75 8.82
CA SER A 18 -1.48 -1.86 8.33
C SER A 18 -0.09 -2.33 8.75
N ARG A 19 0.90 -2.16 7.86
CA ARG A 19 2.33 -2.23 8.19
C ARG A 19 3.09 -1.11 7.50
N ILE A 20 4.15 -0.66 8.16
CA ILE A 20 5.10 0.30 7.57
C ILE A 20 5.99 -0.46 6.58
N ILE A 21 5.95 -0.05 5.32
CA ILE A 21 6.66 -0.64 4.19
C ILE A 21 7.24 0.51 3.37
N ASP A 22 8.52 0.41 3.00
CA ASP A 22 9.15 1.39 2.12
C ASP A 22 8.46 1.38 0.75
N CYS A 23 7.74 2.47 0.46
CA CYS A 23 7.02 2.70 -0.77
C CYS A 23 7.80 3.58 -1.75
N SER A 24 9.05 3.97 -1.44
CA SER A 24 9.82 4.97 -2.19
C SER A 24 10.06 4.61 -3.65
N SER A 25 10.06 3.31 -3.99
CA SER A 25 10.19 2.81 -5.36
C SER A 25 8.94 2.95 -6.23
N LEU A 26 7.78 3.30 -5.66
CA LEU A 26 6.60 3.66 -6.47
C LEU A 26 6.89 4.92 -7.31
N ASP A 27 6.09 5.11 -8.35
CA ASP A 27 6.08 6.37 -9.09
C ASP A 27 5.71 7.51 -8.14
N PRO A 28 6.51 8.60 -8.04
CA PRO A 28 6.24 9.72 -7.14
C PRO A 28 4.96 10.50 -7.46
N SER A 29 4.38 10.31 -8.64
CA SER A 29 3.06 10.86 -8.97
C SER A 29 1.91 10.10 -8.31
N ILE A 30 2.13 8.89 -7.80
CA ILE A 30 1.09 8.08 -7.17
C ILE A 30 0.95 8.47 -5.69
N HIS A 31 -0.26 8.86 -5.30
CA HIS A 31 -0.63 9.07 -3.90
C HIS A 31 -1.04 7.75 -3.24
N ALA A 32 -1.99 7.04 -3.87
CA ALA A 32 -2.51 5.79 -3.34
C ALA A 32 -2.87 4.77 -4.42
N ILE A 33 -2.86 3.49 -4.04
CA ILE A 33 -3.36 2.38 -4.85
C ILE A 33 -4.36 1.61 -4.00
N GLN A 34 -5.58 1.47 -4.48
CA GLN A 34 -6.66 0.78 -3.78
C GLN A 34 -7.17 -0.38 -4.63
N TRP A 35 -7.40 -1.54 -4.01
CA TRP A 35 -7.81 -2.77 -4.69
C TRP A 35 -8.81 -3.54 -3.85
N ASN A 36 -9.91 -4.00 -4.47
CA ASN A 36 -10.99 -4.68 -3.76
C ASN A 36 -10.96 -6.22 -3.88
N GLY A 37 -9.97 -6.79 -4.55
CA GLY A 37 -9.87 -8.21 -4.87
C GLY A 37 -10.12 -8.54 -6.35
N GLN A 38 -10.71 -7.60 -7.12
CA GLN A 38 -11.02 -7.79 -8.53
C GLN A 38 -10.66 -6.58 -9.40
N LYS A 39 -10.82 -5.37 -8.88
CA LYS A 39 -10.51 -4.11 -9.55
C LYS A 39 -10.07 -3.07 -8.54
N GLY A 40 -9.45 -2.01 -9.03
CA GLY A 40 -8.90 -0.96 -8.19
C GLY A 40 -8.82 0.38 -8.87
N MET A 41 -8.24 1.33 -8.15
CA MET A 41 -7.95 2.69 -8.60
C MET A 41 -6.54 3.08 -8.16
N ILE A 42 -5.86 3.84 -9.00
CA ILE A 42 -4.66 4.60 -8.65
C ILE A 42 -5.08 6.06 -8.49
N GLU A 43 -4.80 6.63 -7.34
CA GLU A 43 -4.96 8.05 -7.05
C GLU A 43 -3.60 8.72 -7.21
N TYR A 44 -3.59 9.89 -7.86
CA TYR A 44 -2.37 10.65 -8.13
C TYR A 44 -2.27 11.85 -7.19
N VAL A 45 -1.04 12.27 -6.91
CA VAL A 45 -0.73 13.48 -6.14
C VAL A 45 -1.29 14.72 -6.85
N ASP A 46 -1.78 15.67 -6.06
CA ASP A 46 -2.20 16.99 -6.56
C ASP A 46 -0.97 17.80 -7.03
N PRO A 47 -0.87 18.17 -8.32
CA PRO A 47 0.23 19.01 -8.79
C PRO A 47 0.16 20.45 -8.26
N ASP A 48 -1.01 20.94 -7.85
CA ASP A 48 -1.21 22.26 -7.25
C ASP A 48 -2.33 22.21 -6.18
N PRO A 49 -1.98 22.03 -4.89
CA PRO A 49 -2.96 21.85 -3.82
C PRO A 49 -3.86 23.08 -3.57
N PHE A 50 -3.62 24.21 -4.24
CA PHE A 50 -4.39 25.44 -4.07
C PHE A 50 -5.44 25.67 -5.17
N ASP A 51 -5.36 24.95 -6.29
CA ASP A 51 -6.28 25.14 -7.42
C ASP A 51 -7.51 24.21 -7.38
N GLY A 52 -7.47 23.20 -6.50
CA GLY A 52 -8.54 22.23 -6.27
C GLY A 52 -8.73 21.22 -7.40
N LYS A 53 -7.79 21.09 -8.34
CA LYS A 53 -7.90 20.20 -9.51
C LYS A 53 -7.09 18.91 -9.31
N MET A 54 -7.67 18.01 -8.53
CA MET A 54 -7.17 16.65 -8.40
C MET A 54 -7.16 15.92 -9.75
N PRO A 55 -6.06 15.21 -10.11
CA PRO A 55 -6.07 14.34 -11.27
C PRO A 55 -7.13 13.26 -11.15
N ALA A 56 -7.75 12.89 -12.27
CA ALA A 56 -8.72 11.79 -12.27
C ALA A 56 -8.05 10.46 -11.88
N PRO A 57 -8.65 9.66 -10.98
CA PRO A 57 -8.10 8.37 -10.62
C PRO A 57 -8.08 7.43 -11.83
N LYS A 58 -7.03 6.60 -11.93
CA LYS A 58 -6.88 5.63 -13.01
C LYS A 58 -7.41 4.26 -12.58
N PRO A 59 -8.42 3.69 -13.27
CA PRO A 59 -8.88 2.35 -12.98
C PRO A 59 -7.81 1.31 -13.33
N ILE A 60 -7.71 0.28 -12.49
CA ILE A 60 -6.85 -0.89 -12.71
C ILE A 60 -7.65 -2.18 -12.59
N THR A 61 -7.29 -3.16 -13.40
CA THR A 61 -7.83 -4.54 -13.37
C THR A 61 -6.75 -5.57 -13.07
N ASP A 62 -5.53 -5.10 -12.80
CA ASP A 62 -4.37 -5.93 -12.50
C ASP A 62 -3.57 -5.26 -11.38
N ILE A 63 -3.26 -6.03 -10.34
CA ILE A 63 -2.49 -5.60 -9.18
C ILE A 63 -1.07 -6.17 -9.19
N THR A 64 -0.74 -7.07 -10.13
CA THR A 64 0.58 -7.71 -10.21
C THR A 64 1.76 -6.73 -10.31
N PRO A 65 1.65 -5.53 -10.91
CA PRO A 65 2.76 -4.56 -10.90
C PRO A 65 3.18 -4.11 -9.50
N TYR A 66 2.33 -4.29 -8.49
CA TYR A 66 2.56 -3.87 -7.11
C TYR A 66 2.80 -5.05 -6.16
N GLN A 67 3.03 -6.25 -6.70
CA GLN A 67 3.23 -7.46 -5.91
C GLN A 67 4.40 -7.35 -4.92
N TYR A 68 5.45 -6.62 -5.29
CA TYR A 68 6.62 -6.43 -4.43
C TYR A 68 6.29 -5.75 -3.08
N LEU A 69 5.27 -4.87 -3.03
CA LEU A 69 4.81 -4.26 -1.77
C LEU A 69 3.95 -5.21 -0.95
N ILE A 70 3.17 -6.07 -1.60
CA ILE A 70 2.42 -7.15 -0.95
C ILE A 70 3.40 -8.16 -0.34
N ASP A 71 4.46 -8.51 -1.05
CA ASP A 71 5.50 -9.43 -0.58
C ASP A 71 6.28 -8.86 0.59
N ALA A 72 6.64 -7.57 0.54
CA ALA A 72 7.26 -6.87 1.66
C ALA A 72 6.34 -6.87 2.91
N TRP A 73 5.05 -6.63 2.73
CA TRP A 73 4.06 -6.69 3.81
C TRP A 73 3.96 -8.09 4.43
N ASN A 74 3.91 -9.14 3.61
CA ASN A 74 3.87 -10.53 4.08
C ASN A 74 5.15 -10.90 4.83
N THR A 75 6.30 -10.44 4.35
CA THR A 75 7.60 -10.64 5.03
C THR A 75 7.60 -10.00 6.41
N ALA A 76 7.10 -8.76 6.52
CA ALA A 76 6.96 -8.08 7.81
C ALA A 76 5.98 -8.80 8.75
N ALA A 77 4.88 -9.36 8.22
CA ALA A 77 3.92 -10.13 8.99
C ALA A 77 4.55 -11.39 9.63
N VAL A 78 5.39 -12.09 8.87
CA VAL A 78 6.12 -13.27 9.37
C VAL A 78 7.11 -12.87 10.47
N ALA A 79 7.86 -11.77 10.29
CA ALA A 79 8.80 -11.28 11.28
C ALA A 79 8.11 -10.88 12.60
N GLU A 80 6.96 -10.22 12.51
CA GLU A 80 6.15 -9.85 13.68
C GLU A 80 5.64 -11.09 14.43
N ALA A 81 5.13 -12.09 13.72
CA ALA A 81 4.68 -13.34 14.33
C ALA A 81 5.83 -14.10 15.03
N ALA A 82 7.02 -14.11 14.42
CA ALA A 82 8.23 -14.71 15.00
C ALA A 82 8.70 -13.95 16.26
N ALA A 83 8.61 -12.63 16.28
CA ALA A 83 8.96 -11.83 17.46
C ALA A 83 7.97 -12.09 18.63
N ASN A 84 6.67 -12.16 18.34
CA ASN A 84 5.63 -12.38 19.36
C ASN A 84 5.72 -13.77 20.01
N THR A 85 6.20 -14.79 19.29
CA THR A 85 6.42 -16.13 19.84
C THR A 85 7.63 -16.21 20.77
N ILE A 86 8.60 -15.30 20.65
CA ILE A 86 9.75 -15.22 21.55
C ILE A 86 9.33 -14.57 22.88
N THR A 87 8.57 -13.48 22.84
CA THR A 87 8.14 -12.74 24.03
C THR A 87 7.14 -13.49 24.91
N ALA A 88 6.37 -14.43 24.35
CA ALA A 88 5.39 -15.23 25.10
C ALA A 88 6.01 -16.37 25.93
N ASN A 89 7.31 -16.63 25.79
CA ASN A 89 8.02 -17.75 26.43
C ASN A 89 9.12 -17.30 27.43
N THR A 90 9.11 -16.02 27.82
CA THR A 90 10.01 -15.42 28.83
C THR A 90 9.22 -14.85 29.99
#